data_AF-A0A958NWL0-F1
#
_entry.id   AF-A0A958NWL0-F1
#
_cell.length_a   1.000
_cell.length_b   1.000
_cell.length_c   1.000
_cell.angle_alpha   90.00
_cell.angle_beta   90.00
_cell.angle_gamma   90.00
#
_symmetry.space_group_name_H-M   'P 1'
#
loop_
_entity.id
_entity.type
_entity.pdbx_description
1 polymer ?
#
loop_
_entity_poly.entity_id
_entity_poly.type
_entity_poly.pdbx_seq_one_letter_code
_entity_poly.pdbx_strand_id
1 'polypeptide(L)'
;MQNMDSFHKGWGHDENLTPNYEVIKVRCPQCFQAFRVNAAEIKQSRPKFACTKCQASFWLPFPEALKQKELIGFPVSWIQVSSSDTRVSPSNIKQTAQ
;
A
#
# COMPACT_ATOMS: atom_id res chain seq x y z
N MET A 1 56.69 -28.02 -19.71
CA MET A 1 55.94 -28.21 -18.45
C MET A 1 56.39 -27.09 -17.53
N GLN A 2 55.62 -26.08 -17.13
CA GLN A 2 54.18 -25.96 -16.89
C GLN A 2 53.70 -24.55 -17.29
N ASN A 3 52.48 -24.49 -17.83
CA ASN A 3 51.68 -23.31 -18.07
C ASN A 3 50.57 -23.37 -17.02
N MET A 4 50.51 -22.47 -16.03
CA MET A 4 49.33 -22.33 -15.16
C MET A 4 49.20 -20.89 -14.66
N ASP A 5 48.22 -20.23 -15.27
CA ASP A 5 47.48 -19.07 -14.81
C ASP A 5 47.13 -19.10 -13.31
N SER A 6 47.17 -17.93 -12.68
CA SER A 6 46.20 -17.60 -11.63
C SER A 6 45.88 -16.12 -11.69
N PHE A 7 44.98 -15.87 -12.63
CA PHE A 7 44.17 -14.67 -12.77
C PHE A 7 43.55 -14.23 -11.45
N HIS A 8 43.49 -12.90 -11.31
CA HIS A 8 42.65 -12.13 -10.40
C HIS A 8 41.29 -12.79 -10.15
N LYS A 9 40.96 -13.02 -8.88
CA LYS A 9 39.58 -12.85 -8.39
C LYS A 9 39.62 -12.17 -7.04
N GLY A 10 39.59 -10.83 -7.11
CA GLY A 10 39.02 -10.03 -6.05
C GLY A 10 37.58 -10.49 -5.86
N TRP A 11 37.31 -11.12 -4.72
CA TRP A 11 35.96 -11.29 -4.24
C TRP A 11 35.61 -9.96 -3.58
N GLY A 12 35.21 -9.00 -4.40
CA GLY A 12 34.44 -7.87 -3.92
C GLY A 12 33.27 -8.45 -3.15
N HIS A 13 33.24 -8.19 -1.84
CA HIS A 13 31.99 -8.12 -1.13
C HIS A 13 31.18 -7.05 -1.86
N ASP A 14 30.33 -7.51 -2.79
CA ASP A 14 29.17 -6.76 -3.24
C ASP A 14 28.29 -6.61 -2.00
N GLU A 15 28.61 -5.58 -1.21
CA GLU A 15 27.77 -5.14 -0.11
C GLU A 15 26.52 -4.59 -0.76
N ASN A 16 25.63 -5.55 -0.98
CA ASN A 16 24.25 -5.48 -1.39
C ASN A 16 23.70 -4.09 -1.11
N LEU A 17 23.69 -3.25 -2.15
CA LEU A 17 22.86 -2.05 -2.23
C LEU A 17 21.40 -2.52 -2.22
N THR A 18 20.92 -3.03 -1.08
CA THR A 18 19.49 -3.03 -0.82
C THR A 18 19.10 -1.56 -0.92
N PRO A 19 18.30 -1.14 -1.91
CA PRO A 19 17.78 0.21 -1.89
C PRO A 19 17.12 0.36 -0.53
N ASN A 20 17.39 1.45 0.19
CA ASN A 20 16.83 1.69 1.51
C ASN A 20 15.32 1.94 1.33
N TYR A 21 14.56 0.87 1.07
CA TYR A 21 13.14 0.92 0.87
C TYR A 21 12.51 1.12 2.24
N GLU A 22 11.79 2.22 2.40
CA GLU A 22 11.07 2.50 3.63
C GLU A 22 9.99 1.42 3.82
N VAL A 23 10.24 0.49 4.75
CA VAL A 23 9.28 -0.56 5.10
C VAL A 23 8.40 -0.06 6.22
N ILE A 24 7.10 0.04 5.95
CA ILE A 24 6.09 0.37 6.96
C ILE A 24 5.60 -0.94 7.59
N LYS A 25 5.65 -1.04 8.92
CA LYS A 25 4.99 -2.14 9.65
C LYS A 25 3.54 -1.78 9.90
N VAL A 26 2.63 -2.62 9.41
CA VAL A 26 1.19 -2.40 9.53
C VAL A 26 0.52 -3.60 10.18
N ARG A 27 -0.41 -3.35 11.09
CA ARG A 27 -1.23 -4.40 11.71
C ARG A 27 -2.65 -4.37 11.19
N CYS A 28 -3.24 -5.55 10.99
CA CYS A 28 -4.66 -5.66 10.69
C CYS A 28 -5.50 -5.19 11.89
N PRO A 29 -6.53 -4.34 11.69
CA PRO A 29 -7.39 -3.88 12.77
C PRO A 29 -8.31 -4.96 13.37
N GLN A 30 -8.48 -6.10 12.70
CA GLN A 30 -9.38 -7.18 13.15
C GLN A 30 -8.64 -8.25 13.94
N CYS A 31 -7.51 -8.75 13.42
CA CYS A 31 -6.79 -9.87 14.03
C CYS A 31 -5.37 -9.52 14.48
N PHE A 32 -4.97 -8.25 14.39
CA PHE A 32 -3.66 -7.71 14.81
C PHE A 32 -2.43 -8.37 14.18
N GLN A 33 -2.63 -9.14 13.10
CA GLN A 33 -1.54 -9.72 12.32
C GLN A 33 -0.69 -8.59 11.74
N ALA A 34 0.63 -8.70 11.89
CA ALA A 34 1.58 -7.72 11.36
C ALA A 34 1.99 -8.07 9.92
N PHE A 35 2.13 -7.02 9.11
CA PHE A 35 2.51 -7.05 7.70
C PHE A 35 3.62 -6.02 7.47
N ARG A 36 4.47 -6.31 6.49
CA ARG A 36 5.48 -5.37 6.01
C ARG A 36 5.00 -4.86 4.66
N VAL A 37 4.82 -3.55 4.57
CA VAL A 37 4.41 -2.89 3.34
C VAL A 37 5.59 -2.08 2.83
N ASN A 38 5.96 -2.30 1.58
CA ASN A 38 7.01 -1.54 0.92
C ASN A 38 6.42 -0.19 0.49
N ALA A 39 6.92 0.91 1.05
CA ALA A 39 6.42 2.24 0.70
C ALA A 39 6.64 2.59 -0.77
N ALA A 40 7.69 2.05 -1.39
CA ALA A 40 8.00 2.30 -2.80
C ALA A 40 6.92 1.78 -3.77
N GLU A 41 6.10 0.81 -3.33
CA GLU A 41 5.02 0.23 -4.12
C GLU A 41 3.69 0.98 -3.95
N ILE A 42 3.60 1.88 -2.96
CA ILE A 42 2.40 2.66 -2.67
C ILE A 42 2.34 3.88 -3.60
N LYS A 43 1.40 3.84 -4.55
CA LYS A 43 1.13 4.96 -5.47
C LYS A 43 -0.10 5.80 -5.07
N GLN A 44 -0.89 5.33 -4.11
CA GLN A 44 -2.15 5.94 -3.70
C GLN A 44 -2.00 6.54 -2.30
N SER A 45 -2.76 7.60 -2.00
CA SER A 45 -2.77 8.18 -0.65
C SER A 45 -3.48 7.31 0.39
N ARG A 46 -4.36 6.40 -0.05
CA ARG A 46 -5.12 5.47 0.81
C ARG A 46 -5.09 4.06 0.24
N PRO A 47 -3.92 3.41 0.19
CA PRO A 47 -3.82 2.04 -0.31
C PRO A 47 -4.62 1.09 0.57
N LYS A 48 -5.32 0.17 -0.08
CA LYS A 48 -6.13 -0.88 0.56
C LYS A 48 -5.37 -2.19 0.54
N PHE A 49 -5.45 -2.93 1.64
CA PHE A 49 -4.81 -4.23 1.82
C PHE A 49 -5.84 -5.22 2.34
N ALA A 50 -5.62 -6.49 2.01
CA ALA A 50 -6.39 -7.60 2.57
C ALA A 50 -5.50 -8.37 3.56
N CYS A 51 -6.03 -8.61 4.76
CA CYS A 51 -5.34 -9.43 5.75
C CYS A 51 -5.31 -10.89 5.30
N THR A 52 -4.13 -11.51 5.19
CA THR A 52 -4.05 -12.94 4.80
C THR A 52 -4.59 -13.91 5.86
N LYS A 53 -4.67 -13.48 7.13
CA LYS A 53 -5.14 -14.32 8.25
C LYS A 53 -6.66 -14.32 8.41
N CYS A 54 -7.29 -13.15 8.42
CA CYS A 54 -8.74 -13.01 8.65
C CYS A 54 -9.51 -12.52 7.42
N GLN A 55 -8.83 -12.29 6.30
CA GLN A 55 -9.40 -11.77 5.05
C GLN A 55 -10.05 -10.37 5.16
N ALA A 56 -9.95 -9.73 6.33
CA ALA A 56 -10.45 -8.38 6.53
C ALA A 56 -9.68 -7.37 5.67
N SER A 57 -10.43 -6.51 4.99
CA SER A 57 -9.87 -5.40 4.21
C SER A 57 -9.67 -4.18 5.10
N PHE A 58 -8.51 -3.54 4.97
CA PHE A 58 -8.17 -2.32 5.70
C PHE A 58 -7.35 -1.39 4.80
N TRP A 59 -7.21 -0.13 5.19
CA TRP A 59 -6.42 0.87 4.47
C TRP A 59 -5.45 1.55 5.43
N LEU A 60 -4.46 2.25 4.89
CA LEU A 60 -3.56 3.09 5.68
C LEU A 60 -3.44 4.49 5.07
N PRO A 61 -3.24 5.55 5.88
CA PRO A 61 -2.97 6.89 5.38
C PRO A 61 -1.52 7.00 4.90
N PHE A 62 -1.33 7.26 3.62
CA PHE A 62 -0.01 7.51 3.01
C PHE A 62 0.03 8.94 2.46
N PRO A 63 1.11 9.72 2.70
CA PRO A 63 2.40 9.32 3.27
C PRO A 63 2.51 9.43 4.80
N GLU A 64 1.46 9.83 5.54
CA GLU A 64 1.55 9.98 7.00
C GLU A 64 2.08 8.72 7.73
N ALA A 65 1.76 7.53 7.23
CA ALA A 65 2.27 6.27 7.78
C ALA A 65 3.81 6.16 7.78
N LEU A 66 4.53 6.87 6.91
CA LEU A 66 6.01 6.89 6.90
C LEU A 66 6.60 7.51 8.18
N LYS A 67 5.86 8.43 8.81
CA LYS A 67 6.28 9.05 10.07
C LYS A 67 6.19 8.08 11.25
N GLN A 68 5.54 6.93 11.07
CA GLN A 68 5.32 5.93 12.11
C GLN A 68 6.08 4.64 11.79
N LYS A 69 6.85 4.13 12.76
CA LYS A 69 7.59 2.86 12.60
C LYS A 69 6.67 1.64 12.53
N GLU A 70 5.51 1.73 13.18
CA GLU A 70 4.47 0.70 13.20
C GLU A 70 3.11 1.38 13.41
N LEU A 71 2.09 0.96 12.67
CA LEU A 71 0.72 1.45 12.85
C LEU A 71 -0.33 0.34 12.65
N ILE A 72 -1.54 0.59 13.11
CA ILE A 72 -2.70 -0.28 12.86
C ILE A 72 -3.48 0.31 11.69
N GLY A 73 -3.81 -0.52 10.71
CA GLY A 73 -4.62 -0.11 9.57
C GLY A 73 -6.06 0.23 9.98
N PHE A 74 -6.76 0.98 9.16
CA PHE A 74 -8.14 1.39 9.41
C PHE A 74 -9.12 0.50 8.63
N PRO A 75 -10.27 0.11 9.21
CA PRO A 75 -11.29 -0.64 8.47
C PRO A 75 -11.73 0.13 7.22
N VAL A 76 -11.89 -0.55 6.08
CA VAL A 76 -12.39 0.09 4.85
C VAL A 76 -13.77 0.71 5.06
N SER A 77 -14.57 0.16 5.96
CA SER A 77 -15.90 0.66 6.35
C SER A 77 -15.90 2.12 6.83
N TRP A 78 -14.76 2.65 7.27
CA TRP A 78 -14.65 4.04 7.74
C TRP A 78 -14.52 5.04 6.60
N ILE A 79 -14.12 4.60 5.40
CA ILE A 79 -14.15 5.45 4.21
C ILE A 79 -15.56 5.35 3.65
N GLN A 80 -16.47 6.19 4.13
CA GLN A 80 -17.69 6.48 3.39
C GLN A 80 -17.26 7.16 2.09
N VAL A 81 -17.29 6.40 1.01
CA VAL A 81 -17.28 6.98 -0.32
C VAL A 81 -18.55 7.81 -0.37
N SER A 82 -18.41 9.13 -0.32
CA SER A 82 -19.48 10.04 -0.69
C SER A 82 -19.73 9.81 -2.18
N SER A 83 -20.49 8.77 -2.51
CA SER A 83 -21.01 8.48 -3.84
C SER A 83 -22.11 9.49 -4.16
N SER A 84 -21.75 10.77 -4.21
CA SER A 84 -22.65 11.87 -4.56
C SER A 84 -21.97 12.80 -5.55
N ASP A 85 -21.43 12.23 -6.63
CA ASP A 85 -21.45 12.87 -7.95
C ASP A 85 -22.37 12.04 -8.85
N THR A 86 -23.64 11.98 -8.48
CA THR A 86 -24.70 11.69 -9.43
C THR A 86 -25.38 13.02 -9.69
N ARG A 87 -24.82 13.80 -10.60
CA ARG A 87 -25.52 14.90 -11.28
C ARG A 87 -26.65 14.30 -12.13
N VAL A 88 -27.67 13.72 -11.52
CA VAL A 88 -28.95 13.53 -12.21
C VAL A 88 -29.73 14.80 -11.96
N SER A 89 -29.67 15.70 -12.94
CA SER A 89 -30.61 16.80 -13.09
C SER A 89 -32.03 16.23 -13.07
N PRO A 90 -32.93 16.66 -12.18
CA PRO A 90 -34.34 16.47 -12.42
C PRO A 90 -34.73 17.37 -13.60
N SER A 91 -34.70 16.82 -14.81
CA SER A 91 -35.50 17.29 -15.93
C SER A 91 -36.94 17.33 -15.45
N ASN A 92 -37.45 18.52 -15.12
CA ASN A 92 -38.81 18.66 -14.64
C ASN A 92 -39.77 18.45 -15.82
N ILE A 93 -40.62 17.46 -15.63
CA ILE A 93 -41.50 16.82 -16.60
C ILE A 93 -42.67 17.77 -16.93
N LYS A 94 -43.08 17.76 -18.20
CA LYS A 94 -44.30 18.41 -18.71
C LYS A 94 -45.57 17.86 -18.03
N GLN A 95 -46.65 18.65 -18.11
CA GLN A 95 -48.07 18.36 -17.85
C GLN A 95 -48.54 18.75 -16.44
N THR A 96 -49.53 19.62 -16.29
CA THR A 96 -50.93 19.26 -16.56
C THR A 96 -51.80 20.48 -16.88
N ALA A 97 -52.74 20.26 -17.78
CA ALA A 97 -53.77 21.17 -18.26
C ALA A 97 -54.80 21.54 -17.18
N GLN A 98 -55.32 22.77 -17.25
CA GLN A 98 -56.71 23.12 -16.95
C GLN A 98 -57.15 24.26 -17.87
#